data_AF-A0A1I4ZC86-F1
#
_entry.id   AF-A0A1I4ZC86-F1
#
_cell.length_a   1.000
_cell.length_b   1.000
_cell.length_c   1.000
_cell.angle_alpha   90.00
_cell.angle_beta   90.00
_cell.angle_gamma   90.00
#
_symmetry.space_group_name_H-M   'P 1'
#
loop_
_entity.id
_entity.type
_entity.pdbx_description
1 polymer ?
#
loop_
_entity_poly.entity_id
_entity_poly.type
_entity_poly.pdbx_seq_one_letter_code
_entity_poly.pdbx_strand_id
1 'polypeptide(L)' 'MTDQAAEPVDLDSVTDEEQLVDDDGAQAGLDAVDEQLIAQLAGRARANGLDLTGENGLLAQLTKRVLESALEG' A
#
# COMPACT_ATOMS: atom_id res chain seq x y z
N MET A 1 -29.54 -23.99 45.34
CA MET A 1 -28.79 -22.76 45.60
C MET A 1 -27.31 -23.09 45.65
N THR A 2 -26.70 -23.01 44.47
CA THR A 2 -25.27 -22.87 44.12
C THR A 2 -25.33 -22.76 42.59
N ASP A 3 -25.46 -21.58 42.00
CA ASP A 3 -24.49 -20.48 41.89
C ASP A 3 -23.22 -20.89 41.13
N GLN A 4 -23.05 -20.27 39.94
CA GLN A 4 -21.82 -19.91 39.21
C GLN A 4 -20.76 -21.05 38.97
N ALA A 5 -20.00 -21.12 37.87
CA ALA A 5 -19.58 -20.15 36.88
C ALA A 5 -18.86 -20.88 35.74
N ALA A 6 -18.94 -20.29 34.55
CA ALA A 6 -17.92 -20.20 33.52
C ALA A 6 -17.29 -21.50 32.98
N GLU A 7 -17.60 -21.75 31.71
CA GLU A 7 -16.95 -22.73 30.86
C GLU A 7 -15.44 -22.50 30.78
N PRO A 8 -14.61 -23.55 30.70
CA PRO A 8 -13.19 -23.39 30.41
C PRO A 8 -13.05 -22.79 29.02
N VAL A 9 -12.46 -21.60 28.97
CA VAL A 9 -12.12 -20.85 27.76
C VAL A 9 -11.34 -21.77 26.81
N ASP A 10 -11.83 -21.90 25.59
CA ASP A 10 -11.19 -22.68 24.53
C ASP A 10 -9.86 -22.02 24.17
N LEU A 11 -8.75 -22.61 24.61
CA LEU A 11 -7.40 -22.11 24.38
C LEU A 11 -6.94 -22.29 22.92
N ASP A 12 -7.75 -22.92 22.07
CA ASP A 12 -7.45 -23.16 20.66
C ASP A 12 -7.80 -21.96 19.74
N SER A 13 -8.43 -20.91 20.28
CA SER A 13 -8.79 -19.71 19.52
C SER A 13 -7.80 -18.55 19.64
N VAL A 14 -6.53 -18.80 20.01
CA VAL A 14 -5.46 -17.79 19.81
C VAL A 14 -5.08 -17.79 18.33
N THR A 15 -6.02 -17.33 17.51
CA THR A 15 -5.77 -16.75 16.19
C THR A 15 -5.98 -15.24 16.30
N ASP A 16 -5.36 -14.66 17.32
CA ASP A 16 -4.86 -13.29 17.30
C ASP A 16 -3.34 -13.50 17.36
N GLU A 17 -2.54 -13.09 16.40
CA GLU A 17 -2.61 -11.86 15.65
C GLU A 17 -2.40 -12.17 14.17
N GLU A 18 -3.07 -11.41 13.32
CA GLU A 18 -2.48 -10.99 12.05
C GLU A 18 -1.17 -10.26 12.37
N GLN A 19 -0.14 -11.01 12.76
CA GLN A 19 1.22 -10.60 12.55
C GLN A 19 1.42 -10.78 11.05
N LEU A 20 0.88 -9.81 10.30
CA LEU A 20 1.53 -9.33 9.10
C LEU A 20 2.97 -9.10 9.55
N VAL A 21 3.77 -10.12 9.29
CA VAL A 21 5.21 -10.05 9.36
C VAL A 21 5.56 -8.91 8.42
N ASP A 22 5.74 -7.72 9.00
CA ASP A 22 6.66 -6.72 8.48
C ASP A 22 8.04 -7.39 8.52
N ASP A 23 8.27 -8.30 7.58
CA ASP A 23 9.56 -8.91 7.32
C ASP A 23 10.42 -7.82 6.69
N ASP A 24 11.00 -7.04 7.59
CA ASP A 24 12.12 -6.13 7.36
C ASP A 24 13.29 -6.97 6.82
N GLY A 25 13.28 -7.15 5.51
CA GLY A 25 14.10 -8.14 4.82
C GLY A 25 14.38 -7.76 3.37
N ALA A 26 14.86 -6.53 3.12
CA ALA A 26 15.49 -6.12 1.85
C ALA A 26 14.70 -6.44 0.56
N GLN A 27 13.38 -6.32 0.60
CA GLN A 27 12.59 -6.10 -0.61
C GLN A 27 12.50 -4.60 -0.81
N ALA A 28 12.93 -4.10 -1.97
CA ALA A 28 12.72 -2.71 -2.38
C ALA A 28 11.21 -2.46 -2.65
N GLY A 29 10.40 -2.63 -1.62
CA GLY A 29 8.98 -2.35 -1.59
C GLY A 29 8.75 -0.88 -1.26
N LEU A 30 7.68 -0.33 -1.81
CA LEU A 30 7.22 1.02 -1.51
C LEU A 30 6.57 1.01 -0.13
N ASP A 31 6.73 2.07 0.66
CA ASP A 31 5.98 2.18 1.92
C ASP A 31 4.49 2.46 1.65
N ALA A 32 3.65 2.31 2.68
CA ALA A 32 2.21 2.50 2.55
C ALA A 32 1.82 3.92 2.08
N VAL A 33 2.67 4.92 2.36
CA VAL A 33 2.44 6.31 1.93
C VAL A 33 2.71 6.44 0.43
N ASP A 34 3.81 5.89 -0.04
CA ASP A 34 4.19 5.85 -1.45
C ASP A 34 3.14 5.10 -2.29
N GLU A 35 2.67 3.95 -1.81
CA GLU A 35 1.59 3.21 -2.45
C GLU A 35 0.30 4.04 -2.56
N GLN A 36 -0.07 4.72 -1.47
CA GLN A 36 -1.25 5.58 -1.45
C GLN A 36 -1.11 6.77 -2.43
N LEU A 37 0.07 7.38 -2.51
CA LEU A 37 0.33 8.49 -3.44
C LEU A 37 0.24 8.02 -4.90
N ILE A 38 0.79 6.85 -5.23
CA ILE A 38 0.69 6.26 -6.57
C ILE A 38 -0.79 5.98 -6.91
N ALA A 39 -1.55 5.42 -5.98
CA ALA A 39 -2.97 5.16 -6.17
C ALA A 39 -3.76 6.45 -6.43
N GLN A 40 -3.51 7.51 -5.65
CA GLN A 40 -4.15 8.82 -5.85
C GLN A 40 -3.81 9.42 -7.22
N LEU A 41 -2.54 9.36 -7.63
CA LEU A 41 -2.09 9.91 -8.90
C LEU A 41 -2.70 9.15 -10.09
N ALA A 42 -2.70 7.82 -10.04
CA ALA A 42 -3.33 6.98 -11.05
C ALA A 42 -4.85 7.20 -11.12
N GLY A 43 -5.50 7.34 -9.96
CA GLY A 43 -6.93 7.67 -9.86
C GLY A 43 -7.24 9.02 -10.51
N ARG A 44 -6.46 10.05 -10.20
CA ARG A 44 -6.60 11.37 -10.82
C ARG A 44 -6.38 11.32 -12.34
N ALA A 45 -5.36 10.61 -12.83
CA ALA A 45 -5.10 10.49 -14.26
C ALA A 45 -6.31 9.89 -14.99
N ARG A 46 -6.84 8.76 -14.49
CA ARG A 46 -8.04 8.12 -15.04
C ARG A 46 -9.26 9.04 -15.00
N ALA A 47 -9.47 9.77 -13.90
CA ALA A 47 -10.58 10.73 -13.78
C ALA A 47 -10.51 11.87 -14.81
N ASN A 48 -9.31 12.22 -15.28
CA ASN A 48 -9.08 13.24 -16.31
C ASN A 48 -9.02 12.65 -17.73
N GLY A 49 -9.31 11.35 -17.91
CA GLY A 49 -9.21 10.67 -19.21
C GLY A 49 -7.78 10.51 -19.72
N LEU A 50 -6.79 10.58 -18.82
CA LEU A 50 -5.39 10.38 -19.14
C LEU A 50 -5.03 8.89 -19.00
N ASP A 51 -4.45 8.31 -20.04
CA ASP A 51 -3.92 6.95 -20.01
C ASP A 51 -2.77 6.84 -19.00
N LEU A 52 -2.64 5.71 -18.32
CA LEU A 52 -1.53 5.50 -17.38
C LEU A 52 -0.20 5.26 -18.08
N THR A 53 -0.25 4.71 -19.28
CA THR A 53 0.90 4.31 -20.10
C THR A 53 0.75 4.84 -21.53
N GLY A 54 1.76 4.63 -22.37
CA GLY A 54 1.82 5.20 -23.71
C GLY A 54 2.55 6.54 -23.76
N GLU A 55 2.80 7.05 -24.97
CA GLU A 55 3.65 8.22 -25.23
C GLU A 55 3.17 9.49 -24.53
N ASN A 56 1.85 9.67 -24.41
CA ASN A 56 1.24 10.82 -23.74
C ASN A 56 0.66 10.47 -22.36
N GLY A 57 0.87 9.24 -21.88
CA GLY A 57 0.32 8.76 -20.61
C GLY A 57 1.03 9.33 -19.38
N LEU A 58 0.44 9.08 -18.21
CA LEU A 58 0.95 9.54 -16.91
C LEU A 58 2.42 9.15 -16.70
N LEU A 59 2.78 7.89 -16.95
CA LEU A 59 4.14 7.40 -16.74
C LEU A 59 5.16 8.19 -17.58
N ALA A 60 4.87 8.42 -18.87
CA ALA A 60 5.76 9.15 -19.76
C ALA A 60 5.98 10.61 -19.30
N GLN A 61 4.92 11.27 -18.85
CA GLN A 61 5.01 12.63 -18.29
C GLN A 61 5.82 12.67 -16.99
N LEU A 62 5.64 11.68 -16.10
CA LEU A 62 6.43 11.58 -14.87
C LEU A 62 7.91 11.35 -15.16
N THR A 63 8.23 10.37 -16.01
CA THR A 63 9.61 10.06 -16.37
C THR A 63 10.32 11.26 -16.98
N LYS A 64 9.64 11.99 -17.87
CA LYS A 64 10.19 13.23 -18.44
C LYS A 64 10.52 14.23 -17.35
N ARG A 65 9.57 14.52 -16.45
CA ARG A 65 9.77 15.51 -15.39
C ARG A 65 10.88 15.11 -14.42
N VAL A 66 10.95 13.83 -14.05
CA VAL A 66 12.03 13.30 -13.19
C VAL A 66 13.39 13.46 -13.86
N LEU A 67 13.49 13.17 -15.16
CA LEU A 67 14.73 13.35 -15.91
C LEU A 67 15.13 14.83 -16.00
N GLU A 68 14.19 15.72 -16.28
CA GLU A 68 14.43 17.17 -16.30
C GLU A 68 14.89 17.66 -14.92
N SER A 69 14.22 17.24 -13.84
CA SER A 69 14.63 17.58 -12.47
C SER A 69 16.02 17.05 -12.08
N ALA A 70 16.41 15.89 -12.61
CA ALA A 70 17.76 15.35 -12.38
C ALA A 70 18.85 16.14 -13.10
N LEU A 71 18.52 16.85 -14.18
CA LEU A 71 19.44 17.68 -14.95
C LEU A 71 19.54 19.12 -14.45
N GLU A 72 18.52 19.59 -13.72
CA GLU A 72 18.46 20.92 -13.10
C GLU A 72 19.15 20.98 -11.72
N GLY A 73 19.59 19.83 -11.19
CA GLY A 73 20.23 19.66 -9.88
C GLY A 73 21.74 19.90 -9.86
#